data_AF-A0AAN9QFW6-F1
#
_entry.id   AF-A0AAN9QFW6-F1
#
_cell.length_a   1.000
_cell.length_b   1.000
_cell.length_c   1.000
_cell.angle_alpha   90.00
_cell.angle_beta   90.00
_cell.angle_gamma   90.00
#
_symmetry.space_group_name_H-M   'P 1'
#
loop_
_entity.id
_entity.type
_entity.pdbx_description
1 polymer ?
#
loop_
_entity_poly.entity_id
_entity_poly.type
_entity_poly.pdbx_seq_one_letter_code
_entity_poly.pdbx_strand_id
1 'polypeptide(L)'
;MPLSTTEERLPHDGDVYDVNDDGAVSMDEEGFPSQVLGEDGSETASDKSSFAADFYHCGTDWSSLLLPDDNRHSDLARDSGKKLKQANLFQIWGFKRNDTAESASNQSSYCDEGKIVKPGNWGSILRDTGKEVEKPKSSRKRKESGGENRVTRACPFYKKIPGTAFTVDAFRYGCVEGCLAYFLTHFHCDHYGGLSKKWSHGPIYCSPLTGRLVKMCLSVNPLYIYPLEFNTEHVIDGVKVTLLEANHCPGAALIHFNLPNRQCYLHTGDFRACKQMQSYHLLVNQRVNLLYLDTTYCNPKYRFPSKEDVLNYVVKITKNHLKLHPRALVVVGAYSIGKECVYRAISKALGVKIYANASRRRILLAFGWPDLSDSLCTNGNNTLLHVLPMSSLRFETLKDYLKTFKEQFTAVLAFRPTGWTFSEKMGNDLELIKPVSRGNITIYGVPYSEHSSFTELRDFVQFLRPDKIVPTVNVGNAANREKMQSYFRDWLKG
;
A
#
# COMPACT_ATOMS: atom_id res chain seq x y z
N MET A 1 -52.59 -9.34 -51.65
CA MET A 1 -52.21 -9.12 -53.06
C MET A 1 -51.86 -7.65 -53.23
N PRO A 2 -50.91 -7.27 -54.11
CA PRO A 2 -49.82 -8.06 -54.73
C PRO A 2 -48.58 -8.07 -53.78
N LEU A 3 -47.36 -8.60 -54.01
CA LEU A 3 -46.51 -8.90 -55.20
C LEU A 3 -45.97 -7.64 -55.92
N SER A 4 -44.71 -7.54 -56.40
CA SER A 4 -43.58 -8.49 -56.45
C SER A 4 -42.19 -7.79 -56.62
N THR A 5 -41.13 -8.46 -56.16
CA THR A 5 -39.70 -8.52 -56.63
C THR A 5 -39.11 -7.49 -57.62
N THR A 6 -37.90 -6.97 -57.30
CA THR A 6 -36.57 -7.13 -57.98
C THR A 6 -35.49 -6.54 -57.03
N GLU A 7 -34.26 -7.05 -56.82
CA GLU A 7 -33.12 -7.26 -57.74
C GLU A 7 -32.65 -5.98 -58.47
N GLU A 8 -31.35 -5.68 -58.66
CA GLU A 8 -30.08 -6.09 -58.03
C GLU A 8 -28.99 -5.07 -58.51
N ARG A 9 -27.93 -4.79 -57.72
CA ARG A 9 -26.53 -4.56 -58.19
C ARG A 9 -25.56 -4.11 -57.09
N LEU A 10 -24.37 -4.71 -57.09
CA LEU A 10 -23.12 -4.10 -56.59
C LEU A 10 -22.40 -3.40 -57.75
N PRO A 11 -21.40 -2.57 -57.45
CA PRO A 11 -20.07 -2.85 -58.02
C PRO A 11 -18.98 -2.98 -56.95
N HIS A 12 -17.93 -3.72 -57.30
CA HIS A 12 -16.69 -3.83 -56.55
C HIS A 12 -15.68 -2.81 -57.10
N ASP A 13 -15.07 -2.02 -56.22
CA ASP A 13 -13.69 -1.51 -56.29
C ASP A 13 -13.46 -0.58 -55.06
N GLY A 14 -12.25 -0.42 -54.53
CA GLY A 14 -11.02 -1.08 -54.95
C GLY A 14 -9.73 -0.45 -54.39
N ASP A 15 -9.72 0.04 -53.15
CA ASP A 15 -8.55 0.73 -52.56
C ASP A 15 -7.93 0.00 -51.37
N VAL A 16 -6.59 0.03 -51.32
CA VAL A 16 -5.76 -0.56 -50.28
C VAL A 16 -5.33 0.52 -49.28
N TYR A 17 -5.48 0.25 -47.99
CA TYR A 17 -4.86 1.05 -46.93
C TYR A 17 -4.11 0.18 -45.93
N ASP A 18 -2.98 0.72 -45.44
CA ASP A 18 -1.91 -0.06 -44.83
C ASP A 18 -2.24 -0.71 -43.48
N VAL A 19 -1.55 -1.82 -43.23
CA VAL A 19 -1.39 -2.39 -41.89
C VAL A 19 -0.28 -1.61 -41.17
N ASN A 20 -0.64 -0.77 -40.19
CA ASN A 20 0.24 -0.37 -39.08
C ASN A 20 -0.54 0.36 -37.98
N ASP A 21 -0.93 -0.35 -36.92
CA ASP A 21 -1.20 0.22 -35.59
C ASP A 21 -0.77 -0.77 -34.51
N ASP A 22 0.54 -0.82 -34.26
CA ASP A 22 1.12 -1.53 -33.12
C ASP A 22 0.87 -0.71 -31.84
N GLY A 23 -0.40 -0.60 -31.45
CA GLY A 23 -0.93 0.16 -30.31
C GLY A 23 -0.52 -0.39 -28.93
N ALA A 24 0.74 -0.81 -28.80
CA ALA A 24 1.37 -1.36 -27.61
C ALA A 24 1.62 -0.24 -26.57
N VAL A 25 0.55 0.16 -25.88
CA VAL A 25 0.61 1.08 -24.72
C VAL A 25 1.70 0.61 -23.76
N SER A 26 2.81 1.34 -23.70
CA SER A 26 3.90 1.04 -22.78
C SER A 26 3.41 1.21 -21.34
N MET A 27 3.88 0.33 -20.45
CA MET A 27 3.44 0.29 -19.06
C MET A 27 4.63 0.43 -18.12
N ASP A 28 4.42 1.14 -17.03
CA ASP A 28 5.39 1.31 -15.96
C ASP A 28 5.61 0.01 -15.16
N GLU A 29 6.56 0.09 -14.23
CA GLU A 29 6.95 -1.02 -13.37
C GLU A 29 5.80 -1.63 -12.54
N GLU A 30 4.75 -0.89 -12.20
CA GLU A 30 3.61 -1.39 -11.41
C GLU A 30 2.37 -1.70 -12.28
N GLY A 31 2.37 -1.31 -13.55
CA GLY A 31 1.34 -1.65 -14.54
C GLY A 31 0.43 -0.53 -15.01
N PHE A 32 0.81 0.73 -14.82
CA PHE A 32 0.06 1.87 -15.32
C PHE A 32 0.57 2.30 -16.70
N PRO A 33 -0.27 2.83 -17.61
CA PRO A 33 0.18 3.38 -18.89
C PRO A 33 1.22 4.50 -18.73
N SER A 34 2.38 4.32 -19.34
CA SER A 34 3.31 5.42 -19.61
C SER A 34 2.76 6.22 -20.78
N GLN A 35 2.56 7.53 -20.60
CA GLN A 35 2.00 8.38 -21.64
C GLN A 35 3.05 8.68 -22.71
N VAL A 36 2.82 8.18 -23.92
CA VAL A 36 3.40 8.79 -25.13
C VAL A 36 2.67 10.11 -25.34
N LEU A 37 3.42 11.21 -25.39
CA LEU A 37 2.88 12.51 -25.76
C LEU A 37 2.73 12.54 -27.28
N GLY A 38 1.51 12.82 -27.78
CA GLY A 38 1.31 13.20 -29.17
C GLY A 38 1.88 14.60 -29.41
N GLU A 39 2.47 14.81 -30.57
CA GLU A 39 3.03 16.09 -30.98
C GLU A 39 1.91 17.08 -31.30
N ASP A 40 1.76 18.16 -30.52
CA ASP A 40 1.53 19.51 -31.05
C ASP A 40 1.60 20.59 -29.96
N GLY A 41 1.98 21.81 -30.35
CA GLY A 41 1.78 23.05 -29.57
C GLY A 41 2.71 23.29 -28.36
N SER A 42 3.61 24.27 -28.49
CA SER A 42 4.47 24.74 -27.39
C SER A 42 3.76 25.70 -26.43
N GLU A 43 3.89 25.51 -25.11
CA GLU A 43 4.07 26.63 -24.17
C GLU A 43 4.64 26.23 -22.80
N THR A 44 5.49 27.11 -22.26
CA THR A 44 6.17 27.17 -20.94
C THR A 44 6.07 25.99 -19.94
N ALA A 45 7.23 25.48 -19.54
CA ALA A 45 7.35 24.45 -18.49
C ALA A 45 6.98 24.97 -17.09
N SER A 46 6.16 24.19 -16.38
CA SER A 46 5.99 24.22 -14.93
C SER A 46 5.77 22.80 -14.43
N ASP A 47 6.33 22.45 -13.26
CA ASP A 47 6.47 21.06 -12.82
C ASP A 47 5.13 20.36 -12.58
N LYS A 48 4.78 19.43 -13.47
CA LYS A 48 3.63 18.55 -13.34
C LYS A 48 4.07 17.21 -12.74
N SER A 49 4.08 17.11 -11.40
CA SER A 49 4.27 15.82 -10.74
C SER A 49 3.14 14.85 -11.14
N SER A 50 3.50 13.61 -11.50
CA SER A 50 2.51 12.59 -11.82
C SER A 50 1.90 12.04 -10.53
N PHE A 51 0.58 11.83 -10.51
CA PHE A 51 -0.16 11.30 -9.36
C PHE A 51 0.40 9.96 -8.84
N ALA A 52 0.91 9.10 -9.73
CA ALA A 52 1.56 7.85 -9.34
C ALA A 52 2.89 8.10 -8.59
N ALA A 53 3.64 9.12 -8.99
CA ALA A 53 4.87 9.53 -8.33
C ALA A 53 4.57 9.99 -6.89
N ASP A 54 3.65 10.93 -6.69
CA ASP A 54 3.36 11.48 -5.35
C ASP A 54 2.76 10.45 -4.37
N PHE A 55 2.03 9.45 -4.87
CA PHE A 55 1.48 8.37 -4.04
C PHE A 55 2.56 7.39 -3.57
N TYR A 56 3.55 7.05 -4.42
CA TYR A 56 4.59 6.07 -4.09
C TYR A 56 5.90 6.67 -3.57
N HIS A 57 6.25 7.93 -3.88
CA HIS A 57 7.42 8.65 -3.34
C HIS A 57 7.25 9.21 -1.91
N CYS A 58 6.34 8.62 -1.11
CA CYS A 58 6.41 8.74 0.35
C CYS A 58 7.68 8.07 0.95
N GLY A 59 8.48 7.37 0.13
CA GLY A 59 9.92 7.18 0.36
C GLY A 59 10.75 8.26 -0.35
N THR A 60 11.53 9.02 0.43
CA THR A 60 12.22 10.26 0.03
C THR A 60 13.09 10.14 -1.23
N ASP A 61 12.81 10.99 -2.22
CA ASP A 61 13.79 11.40 -3.23
C ASP A 61 14.71 12.52 -2.67
N TRP A 62 15.98 12.51 -3.08
CA TRP A 62 17.02 13.47 -2.70
C TRP A 62 17.69 14.15 -3.91
N SER A 63 17.09 14.05 -5.10
CA SER A 63 17.57 14.66 -6.36
C SER A 63 17.91 16.16 -6.26
N SER A 64 17.29 16.91 -5.32
CA SER A 64 17.56 18.33 -5.08
C SER A 64 18.83 18.63 -4.26
N LEU A 65 19.79 17.69 -4.16
CA LEU A 65 21.08 17.88 -3.47
C LEU A 65 22.30 17.72 -4.40
N LEU A 66 22.13 17.89 -5.71
CA LEU A 66 23.23 17.94 -6.67
C LEU A 66 23.23 19.26 -7.46
N LEU A 67 24.29 20.03 -7.27
CA LEU A 67 24.77 21.10 -8.15
C LEU A 67 26.30 20.91 -8.29
N PRO A 68 26.92 21.40 -9.38
CA PRO A 68 27.80 20.57 -10.20
C PRO A 68 29.22 20.33 -9.68
N ASP A 69 29.89 19.37 -10.32
CA ASP A 69 31.28 18.99 -10.08
C ASP A 69 32.27 20.16 -10.07
N ASP A 70 33.23 20.12 -9.14
CA ASP A 70 34.60 20.53 -9.48
C ASP A 70 35.65 19.69 -8.70
N ASN A 71 36.83 19.61 -9.28
CA ASN A 71 37.85 18.59 -9.07
C ASN A 71 38.67 18.78 -7.77
N ARG A 72 38.95 17.70 -7.02
CA ARG A 72 40.32 17.12 -6.85
C ARG A 72 40.40 15.91 -5.88
N HIS A 73 41.47 15.13 -6.06
CA HIS A 73 41.82 13.89 -5.36
C HIS A 73 41.91 13.98 -3.83
N SER A 74 41.56 12.89 -3.12
CA SER A 74 42.56 11.93 -2.55
C SER A 74 41.92 10.92 -1.56
N ASP A 75 42.50 9.72 -1.47
CA ASP A 75 42.01 8.62 -0.63
C ASP A 75 42.48 8.72 0.84
N LEU A 76 41.64 8.28 1.81
CA LEU A 76 41.87 7.01 2.53
C LEU A 76 40.86 6.71 3.67
N ALA A 77 40.44 5.44 3.71
CA ALA A 77 40.14 4.60 4.88
C ALA A 77 39.07 4.98 5.95
N ARG A 78 37.95 4.26 5.87
CA ARG A 78 37.27 3.48 6.95
C ARG A 78 36.82 4.18 8.27
N ASP A 79 35.49 4.24 8.45
CA ASP A 79 34.84 3.78 9.69
C ASP A 79 33.53 3.00 9.40
N SER A 80 33.11 2.13 10.32
CA SER A 80 32.17 1.03 10.14
C SER A 80 30.75 1.28 10.71
N GLY A 81 30.23 2.48 10.50
CA GLY A 81 28.89 2.89 10.98
C GLY A 81 27.73 2.10 10.34
N LYS A 82 27.17 1.12 11.08
CA LYS A 82 25.94 0.37 10.69
C LYS A 82 24.70 1.28 10.64
N LYS A 83 24.50 1.97 9.52
CA LYS A 83 23.33 2.84 9.27
C LYS A 83 21.99 2.09 9.43
N LEU A 84 21.02 2.75 10.04
CA LEU A 84 19.69 2.21 10.34
C LEU A 84 18.91 1.87 9.06
N LYS A 85 18.70 0.57 8.79
CA LYS A 85 17.79 0.14 7.72
C LYS A 85 16.34 0.34 8.17
N GLN A 86 15.68 1.33 7.59
CA GLN A 86 14.22 1.38 7.53
C GLN A 86 13.72 0.14 6.76
N ALA A 87 12.72 -0.56 7.31
CA ALA A 87 12.22 -1.81 6.72
C ALA A 87 11.37 -1.51 5.47
N ASN A 88 12.02 -1.43 4.31
CA ASN A 88 11.34 -1.44 3.01
C ASN A 88 10.52 -2.74 2.88
N LEU A 89 9.35 -2.66 2.23
CA LEU A 89 8.36 -3.73 2.04
C LEU A 89 9.02 -5.07 1.68
N PHE A 90 10.03 -5.10 0.80
CA PHE A 90 10.75 -6.32 0.41
C PHE A 90 11.33 -7.14 1.60
N GLN A 91 11.69 -6.49 2.71
CA GLN A 91 12.14 -7.19 3.93
C GLN A 91 10.98 -7.91 4.63
N ILE A 92 9.77 -7.33 4.62
CA ILE A 92 8.52 -7.97 5.09
C ILE A 92 8.11 -9.13 4.16
N TRP A 93 8.65 -9.20 2.95
CA TRP A 93 8.48 -10.34 2.02
C TRP A 93 9.72 -11.25 1.93
N GLY A 94 10.73 -11.06 2.78
CA GLY A 94 11.88 -11.96 2.90
C GLY A 94 12.86 -11.97 1.72
N PHE A 95 12.70 -11.09 0.73
CA PHE A 95 13.63 -11.01 -0.41
C PHE A 95 14.92 -10.29 0.01
N LYS A 96 16.07 -10.93 -0.23
CA LYS A 96 17.36 -10.25 -0.26
C LYS A 96 17.55 -9.64 -1.66
N ARG A 97 18.19 -8.46 -1.76
CA ARG A 97 18.86 -8.08 -3.01
C ARG A 97 20.05 -9.01 -3.20
N ASN A 98 20.23 -9.51 -4.41
CA ASN A 98 21.49 -10.11 -4.83
C ASN A 98 22.38 -8.97 -5.32
N ASP A 99 23.32 -8.55 -4.48
CA ASP A 99 24.42 -7.69 -4.91
C ASP A 99 25.46 -8.60 -5.59
N THR A 100 25.30 -8.84 -6.89
CA THR A 100 26.21 -9.67 -7.71
C THR A 100 26.72 -8.89 -8.92
N ALA A 101 27.95 -8.41 -8.82
CA ALA A 101 28.81 -8.03 -9.92
C ALA A 101 30.19 -8.66 -9.65
N GLU A 102 30.86 -9.13 -10.70
CA GLU A 102 32.01 -10.03 -10.58
C GLU A 102 33.35 -9.28 -10.59
N SER A 103 34.35 -9.83 -9.90
CA SER A 103 35.72 -9.89 -10.41
C SER A 103 36.43 -11.13 -9.85
N ALA A 104 37.22 -11.79 -10.68
CA ALA A 104 37.89 -13.05 -10.37
C ALA A 104 39.38 -12.97 -10.74
N SER A 105 40.21 -13.82 -10.10
CA SER A 105 41.67 -13.97 -10.30
C SER A 105 42.51 -12.70 -9.96
N ASN A 106 43.63 -12.77 -9.24
CA ASN A 106 44.73 -13.74 -9.34
C ASN A 106 45.23 -14.30 -7.98
N GLN A 107 46.18 -15.23 -8.05
CA GLN A 107 46.87 -15.89 -6.92
C GLN A 107 48.38 -15.59 -6.90
N SER A 108 49.07 -16.06 -5.84
CA SER A 108 50.53 -16.03 -5.58
C SER A 108 51.05 -14.67 -5.03
N SER A 109 52.06 -14.61 -4.14
CA SER A 109 52.86 -15.66 -3.44
C SER A 109 53.72 -15.09 -2.27
N TYR A 110 53.98 -15.89 -1.22
CA TYR A 110 55.04 -15.73 -0.16
C TYR A 110 54.89 -14.52 0.82
N CYS A 111 55.03 -14.63 2.16
CA CYS A 111 56.17 -14.95 3.07
C CYS A 111 57.20 -13.79 3.20
N ASP A 112 57.86 -13.44 4.33
CA ASP A 112 57.74 -13.69 5.80
C ASP A 112 58.82 -12.81 6.54
N GLU A 113 59.00 -12.62 7.87
CA GLU A 113 58.39 -13.07 9.16
C GLU A 113 58.69 -12.03 10.30
N GLY A 114 57.86 -11.96 11.36
CA GLY A 114 58.24 -11.45 12.70
C GLY A 114 58.34 -9.92 12.96
N LYS A 115 58.62 -9.43 14.19
CA LYS A 115 58.53 -10.03 15.56
C LYS A 115 58.73 -8.95 16.67
N ILE A 116 57.78 -8.84 17.65
CA ILE A 116 57.95 -8.43 19.10
C ILE A 116 58.47 -6.95 19.32
N VAL A 117 58.11 -6.11 20.31
CA VAL A 117 58.30 -6.13 21.79
C VAL A 117 57.41 -5.03 22.48
N LYS A 118 57.00 -5.27 23.74
CA LYS A 118 56.50 -4.31 24.78
C LYS A 118 57.47 -4.37 25.99
N PRO A 119 57.66 -3.36 26.89
CA PRO A 119 56.65 -2.52 27.59
C PRO A 119 57.05 -1.00 27.55
N GLY A 120 56.78 -0.08 28.50
CA GLY A 120 56.04 0.01 29.79
C GLY A 120 56.09 1.46 30.31
N ASN A 121 54.99 2.07 30.80
CA ASN A 121 54.44 2.11 32.17
C ASN A 121 55.06 3.19 33.11
N TRP A 122 54.27 3.70 34.08
CA TRP A 122 54.52 4.91 34.92
C TRP A 122 54.53 6.26 34.15
N GLY A 123 54.30 7.43 34.79
CA GLY A 123 53.73 7.63 36.13
C GLY A 123 54.00 8.98 36.83
N SER A 124 53.02 9.90 36.77
CA SER A 124 52.60 10.81 37.87
C SER A 124 53.35 12.13 38.21
N ILE A 125 52.57 13.05 38.80
CA ILE A 125 52.91 14.11 39.81
C ILE A 125 53.62 15.45 39.40
N LEU A 126 52.77 16.51 39.38
CA LEU A 126 52.88 17.86 39.99
C LEU A 126 54.09 18.83 39.80
N ARG A 127 53.75 20.07 39.41
CA ARG A 127 54.22 21.40 39.96
C ARG A 127 55.70 21.82 39.70
N ASP A 128 56.09 23.10 39.69
CA ASP A 128 55.40 24.42 39.57
C ASP A 128 56.44 25.56 39.30
N THR A 129 55.94 26.68 38.75
CA THR A 129 56.45 28.08 38.70
C THR A 129 57.15 28.59 37.42
N GLY A 130 56.82 29.84 37.01
CA GLY A 130 57.55 30.56 35.94
C GLY A 130 56.78 31.62 35.11
N LYS A 131 56.56 32.80 35.70
CA LYS A 131 56.22 34.13 35.11
C LYS A 131 56.15 34.30 33.56
N GLU A 132 55.01 34.66 32.97
CA GLU A 132 54.42 36.02 32.78
C GLU A 132 54.88 36.79 31.51
N VAL A 133 54.00 36.91 30.50
CA VAL A 133 53.72 38.14 29.70
C VAL A 133 52.26 38.04 29.19
N GLU A 134 51.50 39.14 29.20
CA GLU A 134 50.08 39.16 28.80
C GLU A 134 49.81 39.39 27.30
N LYS A 135 48.67 38.86 26.82
CA LYS A 135 47.71 39.56 25.93
C LYS A 135 46.36 38.81 25.88
N PRO A 136 45.22 39.50 25.61
CA PRO A 136 43.90 39.03 26.04
C PRO A 136 43.28 37.96 25.14
N LYS A 137 42.65 36.95 25.76
CA LYS A 137 41.78 35.97 25.09
C LYS A 137 40.31 36.33 25.33
N SER A 138 39.61 36.76 24.29
CA SER A 138 38.17 37.03 24.38
C SER A 138 37.37 35.73 24.42
N SER A 139 36.33 35.70 25.27
CA SER A 139 35.52 34.51 25.52
C SER A 139 34.49 34.29 24.40
N ARG A 140 34.70 33.26 23.58
CA ARG A 140 33.65 32.75 22.68
C ARG A 140 33.00 31.51 23.28
N LYS A 141 31.72 31.65 23.62
CA LYS A 141 30.84 30.57 24.08
C LYS A 141 30.92 29.37 23.13
N ARG A 142 30.89 28.14 23.66
CA ARG A 142 30.49 26.97 22.86
C ARG A 142 29.12 27.28 22.27
N LYS A 143 29.02 27.36 20.94
CA LYS A 143 27.73 27.22 20.28
C LYS A 143 27.33 25.76 20.45
N GLU A 144 26.19 25.52 21.07
CA GLU A 144 25.47 24.27 20.86
C GLU A 144 25.15 24.18 19.37
N SER A 145 25.60 23.12 18.72
CA SER A 145 25.22 22.82 17.34
C SER A 145 23.75 22.42 17.36
N GLY A 146 22.87 23.38 17.12
CA GLY A 146 21.43 23.20 17.20
C GLY A 146 21.00 22.00 16.37
N GLY A 147 20.22 21.10 16.98
CA GLY A 147 19.64 19.97 16.25
C GLY A 147 18.80 20.50 15.10
N GLU A 148 19.01 19.95 13.90
CA GLU A 148 18.24 20.34 12.72
C GLU A 148 16.75 20.13 13.01
N ASN A 149 16.00 21.24 13.04
CA ASN A 149 14.56 21.19 13.23
C ASN A 149 13.91 20.49 12.04
N ARG A 150 13.76 19.16 12.16
CA ARG A 150 12.82 18.38 11.36
C ARG A 150 11.43 19.00 11.56
N VAL A 151 11.01 19.82 10.61
CA VAL A 151 9.70 20.46 10.59
C VAL A 151 8.65 19.36 10.70
N THR A 152 8.04 19.24 11.88
CA THR A 152 6.99 18.28 12.15
C THR A 152 5.77 18.69 11.32
N ARG A 153 5.51 17.96 10.23
CA ARG A 153 4.35 18.20 9.37
C ARG A 153 3.10 18.22 10.27
N ALA A 154 2.36 19.32 10.26
CA ALA A 154 1.18 19.46 11.11
C ALA A 154 0.14 18.36 10.76
N CYS A 155 -0.46 17.75 11.79
CA CYS A 155 -1.52 16.78 11.59
C CYS A 155 -2.76 17.47 10.98
N PRO A 156 -3.23 17.04 9.79
CA PRO A 156 -4.28 17.74 9.06
C PRO A 156 -5.64 17.58 9.72
N PHE A 157 -6.54 18.56 9.53
CA PHE A 157 -7.84 18.60 10.20
C PHE A 157 -8.69 17.32 9.98
N TYR A 158 -8.62 16.70 8.78
CA TYR A 158 -9.38 15.50 8.43
C TYR A 158 -8.86 14.22 9.12
N LYS A 159 -7.79 14.31 9.92
CA LYS A 159 -7.29 13.24 10.81
C LYS A 159 -7.45 13.57 12.29
N LYS A 160 -8.07 14.70 12.64
CA LYS A 160 -8.45 15.08 14.01
C LYS A 160 -9.96 14.93 14.18
N ILE A 161 -10.41 14.54 15.38
CA ILE A 161 -11.84 14.38 15.71
C ILE A 161 -12.28 15.56 16.61
N PRO A 162 -13.10 16.52 16.11
CA PRO A 162 -13.53 17.70 16.85
C PRO A 162 -14.15 17.39 18.21
N GLY A 163 -13.99 18.29 19.19
CA GLY A 163 -14.55 18.10 20.54
C GLY A 163 -13.92 16.94 21.33
N THR A 164 -12.83 16.34 20.85
CA THR A 164 -12.10 15.26 21.52
C THR A 164 -10.59 15.49 21.41
N ALA A 165 -9.81 14.79 22.24
CA ALA A 165 -8.36 14.73 22.15
C ALA A 165 -7.86 13.66 21.16
N PHE A 166 -8.65 13.28 20.13
CA PHE A 166 -8.39 12.09 19.33
C PHE A 166 -7.90 12.38 17.90
N THR A 167 -7.09 11.46 17.38
CA THR A 167 -6.69 11.42 15.97
C THR A 167 -6.90 10.05 15.36
N VAL A 168 -7.05 9.99 14.04
CA VAL A 168 -7.22 8.73 13.28
C VAL A 168 -6.17 8.63 12.17
N ASP A 169 -5.45 7.51 12.13
CA ASP A 169 -4.43 7.19 11.12
C ASP A 169 -3.37 8.31 10.99
N ALA A 170 -2.95 8.87 12.14
CA ALA A 170 -2.17 10.12 12.25
C ALA A 170 -0.70 9.90 12.67
N PHE A 171 -0.16 8.70 12.47
CA PHE A 171 1.12 8.28 13.04
C PHE A 171 2.36 8.94 12.42
N ARG A 172 2.23 9.50 11.20
CA ARG A 172 3.35 10.14 10.44
C ARG A 172 3.68 11.57 10.90
N TYR A 173 2.93 12.14 11.83
CA TYR A 173 3.08 13.53 12.28
C TYR A 173 3.85 13.67 13.61
N GLY A 174 4.24 12.56 14.23
CA GLY A 174 4.94 12.54 15.53
C GLY A 174 4.01 12.76 16.72
N CYS A 175 4.48 13.49 17.72
CA CYS A 175 3.62 13.94 18.82
C CYS A 175 2.65 15.00 18.28
N VAL A 176 1.35 14.71 18.34
CA VAL A 176 0.31 15.65 17.91
C VAL A 176 -0.16 16.41 19.14
N GLU A 177 0.02 17.72 19.13
CA GLU A 177 -0.37 18.60 20.24
C GLU A 177 -1.85 18.40 20.62
N GLY A 178 -2.09 18.20 21.92
CA GLY A 178 -3.41 17.92 22.50
C GLY A 178 -3.96 16.52 22.23
N CYS A 179 -3.20 15.60 21.62
CA CYS A 179 -3.68 14.24 21.32
C CYS A 179 -3.45 13.28 22.50
N LEU A 180 -4.54 12.73 23.04
CA LEU A 180 -4.52 11.71 24.12
C LEU A 180 -4.80 10.30 23.60
N ALA A 181 -5.43 10.15 22.42
CA ALA A 181 -5.72 8.85 21.82
C ALA A 181 -5.47 8.85 20.31
N TYR A 182 -4.66 7.89 19.85
CA TYR A 182 -4.41 7.66 18.44
C TYR A 182 -5.16 6.40 17.99
N PHE A 183 -6.06 6.53 17.01
CA PHE A 183 -6.77 5.39 16.44
C PHE A 183 -6.07 4.92 15.15
N LEU A 184 -5.96 3.59 14.97
CA LEU A 184 -5.53 2.96 13.73
C LEU A 184 -6.67 2.10 13.17
N THR A 185 -7.20 2.49 12.02
CA THR A 185 -8.38 1.84 11.40
C THR A 185 -8.05 0.43 10.90
N HIS A 186 -6.88 0.24 10.28
CA HIS A 186 -6.43 -1.02 9.70
C HIS A 186 -4.91 -1.04 9.47
N PHE A 187 -4.36 -2.18 9.02
CA PHE A 187 -2.91 -2.39 8.90
C PHE A 187 -2.35 -2.23 7.47
N HIS A 188 -2.63 -1.11 6.78
CA HIS A 188 -1.89 -0.67 5.58
C HIS A 188 -0.92 0.49 5.88
N CYS A 189 0.15 0.58 5.07
CA CYS A 189 1.38 1.27 5.45
C CYS A 189 1.34 2.80 5.37
N ASP A 190 0.40 3.33 4.61
CA ASP A 190 0.02 4.73 4.56
C ASP A 190 -0.85 5.15 5.75
N HIS A 191 -1.66 4.24 6.30
CA HIS A 191 -2.45 4.47 7.53
C HIS A 191 -1.59 4.33 8.79
N TYR A 192 -0.83 3.22 8.94
CA TYR A 192 0.09 3.05 10.09
C TYR A 192 1.40 3.83 9.97
N GLY A 193 1.67 4.46 8.82
CA GLY A 193 2.96 5.07 8.50
C GLY A 193 3.45 6.01 9.60
N GLY A 194 4.65 5.74 10.14
CA GLY A 194 5.22 6.41 11.31
C GLY A 194 5.30 5.51 12.55
N LEU A 195 4.42 4.51 12.70
CA LEU A 195 4.54 3.51 13.75
C LEU A 195 5.82 2.68 13.61
N SER A 196 6.48 2.44 14.75
CA SER A 196 7.68 1.61 14.86
C SER A 196 7.95 1.27 16.33
N LYS A 197 8.93 0.39 16.60
CA LYS A 197 9.45 0.11 17.96
C LYS A 197 9.91 1.33 18.79
N LYS A 198 10.00 2.53 18.19
CA LYS A 198 10.31 3.80 18.89
C LYS A 198 9.06 4.60 19.26
N TRP A 199 7.84 4.12 18.97
CA TRP A 199 6.62 4.85 19.28
C TRP A 199 6.47 5.08 20.78
N SER A 200 6.23 6.34 21.15
CA SER A 200 6.02 6.77 22.55
C SER A 200 5.16 8.04 22.66
N HIS A 201 4.28 8.30 21.68
CA HIS A 201 3.49 9.54 21.62
C HIS A 201 2.09 9.40 22.24
N GLY A 202 1.61 8.19 22.49
CA GLY A 202 0.31 7.94 23.12
C GLY A 202 -0.20 6.51 22.90
N PRO A 203 -1.33 6.15 23.53
CA PRO A 203 -2.01 4.88 23.29
C PRO A 203 -2.57 4.78 21.86
N ILE A 204 -2.46 3.59 21.29
CA ILE A 204 -2.91 3.20 19.94
C ILE A 204 -4.14 2.30 20.10
N TYR A 205 -5.31 2.84 19.79
CA TYR A 205 -6.58 2.13 19.82
C TYR A 205 -6.88 1.53 18.44
N CYS A 206 -7.17 0.23 18.37
CA CYS A 206 -7.37 -0.49 17.11
C CYS A 206 -8.08 -1.83 17.34
N SER A 207 -8.46 -2.52 16.26
CA SER A 207 -9.02 -3.87 16.37
C SER A 207 -7.99 -4.90 16.90
N PRO A 208 -8.42 -6.05 17.46
CA PRO A 208 -7.49 -7.03 18.04
C PRO A 208 -6.56 -7.67 17.01
N LEU A 209 -6.98 -7.75 15.74
CA LEU A 209 -6.09 -8.17 14.66
C LEU A 209 -5.08 -7.07 14.30
N THR A 210 -5.52 -5.83 14.12
CA THR A 210 -4.61 -4.70 13.85
C THR A 210 -3.57 -4.54 14.96
N GLY A 211 -3.97 -4.66 16.23
CA GLY A 211 -3.04 -4.64 17.38
C GLY A 211 -2.02 -5.78 17.37
N ARG A 212 -2.44 -7.02 17.03
CA ARG A 212 -1.52 -8.16 16.84
C ARG A 212 -0.51 -7.90 15.73
N LEU A 213 -0.94 -7.34 14.59
CA LEU A 213 -0.06 -7.02 13.46
C LEU A 213 0.92 -5.88 13.78
N VAL A 214 0.46 -4.80 14.43
CA VAL A 214 1.31 -3.69 14.91
C VAL A 214 2.41 -4.20 15.86
N LYS A 215 2.05 -5.05 16.84
CA LYS A 215 3.02 -5.69 17.75
C LYS A 215 4.01 -6.58 16.99
N MET A 216 3.54 -7.39 16.05
CA MET A 216 4.32 -8.44 15.41
C MET A 216 5.24 -7.95 14.27
N CYS A 217 4.78 -6.98 13.49
CA CYS A 217 5.43 -6.53 12.26
C CYS A 217 6.19 -5.21 12.42
N LEU A 218 5.73 -4.31 13.31
CA LEU A 218 6.38 -3.02 13.57
C LEU A 218 7.16 -2.99 14.90
N SER A 219 7.01 -4.04 15.73
CA SER A 219 7.62 -4.22 17.04
C SER A 219 7.35 -3.06 18.02
N VAL A 220 6.17 -2.44 17.90
CA VAL A 220 5.68 -1.42 18.86
C VAL A 220 5.55 -2.06 20.25
N ASN A 221 5.92 -1.32 21.29
CA ASN A 221 5.81 -1.77 22.68
C ASN A 221 4.32 -2.01 23.03
N PRO A 222 3.93 -3.21 23.51
CA PRO A 222 2.55 -3.53 23.88
C PRO A 222 1.88 -2.58 24.87
N LEU A 223 2.64 -1.86 25.70
CA LEU A 223 2.11 -0.83 26.62
C LEU A 223 1.37 0.34 25.91
N TYR A 224 1.60 0.51 24.60
CA TYR A 224 0.90 1.48 23.77
C TYR A 224 -0.20 0.86 22.89
N ILE A 225 -0.48 -0.44 22.96
CA ILE A 225 -1.44 -1.11 22.06
C ILE A 225 -2.69 -1.49 22.85
N TYR A 226 -3.82 -0.88 22.49
CA TYR A 226 -5.11 -1.03 23.15
C TYR A 226 -6.13 -1.63 22.17
N PRO A 227 -6.27 -2.97 22.13
CA PRO A 227 -7.32 -3.64 21.37
C PRO A 227 -8.71 -3.22 21.86
N LEU A 228 -9.59 -2.88 20.92
CA LEU A 228 -11.02 -2.66 21.15
C LEU A 228 -11.80 -3.75 20.42
N GLU A 229 -12.64 -4.49 21.13
CA GLU A 229 -13.49 -5.51 20.52
C GLU A 229 -14.60 -4.88 19.64
N PHE A 230 -14.90 -5.54 18.53
CA PHE A 230 -15.94 -5.12 17.58
C PHE A 230 -17.34 -5.18 18.21
N ASN A 231 -18.23 -4.30 17.75
CA ASN A 231 -19.62 -4.16 18.21
C ASN A 231 -19.80 -3.93 19.72
N THR A 232 -18.70 -3.61 20.42
CA THR A 232 -18.67 -3.35 21.87
C THR A 232 -18.49 -1.85 22.10
N GLU A 233 -19.16 -1.29 23.11
CA GLU A 233 -18.97 0.11 23.51
C GLU A 233 -17.81 0.21 24.53
N HIS A 234 -16.81 1.02 24.20
CA HIS A 234 -15.66 1.31 25.05
C HIS A 234 -15.68 2.80 25.40
N VAL A 235 -15.43 3.17 26.65
CA VAL A 235 -15.35 4.59 27.06
C VAL A 235 -13.89 5.01 27.15
N ILE A 236 -13.51 5.99 26.33
CA ILE A 236 -12.16 6.57 26.26
C ILE A 236 -12.34 8.07 26.46
N ASP A 237 -11.67 8.68 27.44
CA ASP A 237 -11.70 10.14 27.68
C ASP A 237 -13.14 10.75 27.71
N GLY A 238 -14.09 10.02 28.31
CA GLY A 238 -15.51 10.38 28.35
C GLY A 238 -16.31 10.18 27.05
N VAL A 239 -15.65 9.86 25.94
CA VAL A 239 -16.27 9.54 24.65
C VAL A 239 -16.57 8.05 24.57
N LYS A 240 -17.78 7.69 24.12
CA LYS A 240 -18.17 6.31 23.81
C LYS A 240 -17.69 5.95 22.40
N VAL A 241 -16.95 4.85 22.25
CA VAL A 241 -16.34 4.42 21.00
C VAL A 241 -16.69 2.97 20.69
N THR A 242 -17.05 2.67 19.43
CA THR A 242 -17.31 1.30 18.96
C THR A 242 -16.67 1.07 17.60
N LEU A 243 -16.03 -0.10 17.43
CA LEU A 243 -15.53 -0.57 16.14
C LEU A 243 -16.60 -1.40 15.42
N LEU A 244 -16.77 -1.16 14.12
CA LEU A 244 -17.68 -1.91 13.24
C LEU A 244 -16.90 -2.42 12.01
N GLU A 245 -17.24 -3.60 11.49
CA GLU A 245 -16.51 -4.24 10.39
C GLU A 245 -16.56 -3.41 9.08
N ALA A 246 -15.40 -3.05 8.53
CA ALA A 246 -15.28 -2.16 7.37
C ALA A 246 -15.37 -2.88 6.00
N ASN A 247 -15.38 -4.21 5.97
CA ASN A 247 -15.48 -5.03 4.74
C ASN A 247 -14.33 -4.79 3.71
N HIS A 248 -13.25 -4.13 4.15
CA HIS A 248 -12.05 -3.80 3.36
C HIS A 248 -11.00 -4.93 3.44
N CYS A 249 -10.11 -4.92 4.43
CA CYS A 249 -9.09 -5.96 4.67
C CYS A 249 -9.19 -6.53 6.10
N PRO A 250 -8.52 -7.66 6.43
CA PRO A 250 -8.71 -8.35 7.71
C PRO A 250 -8.43 -7.45 8.93
N GLY A 251 -9.47 -7.22 9.75
CA GLY A 251 -9.39 -6.38 10.95
C GLY A 251 -9.56 -4.87 10.72
N ALA A 252 -9.95 -4.44 9.52
CA ALA A 252 -10.28 -3.05 9.23
C ALA A 252 -11.61 -2.62 9.88
N ALA A 253 -11.61 -1.48 10.55
CA ALA A 253 -12.76 -0.99 11.31
C ALA A 253 -13.25 0.40 10.88
N LEU A 254 -14.57 0.53 10.69
CA LEU A 254 -15.26 1.80 10.86
C LEU A 254 -15.21 2.14 12.36
N ILE A 255 -14.97 3.40 12.71
CA ILE A 255 -14.90 3.88 14.09
C ILE A 255 -16.05 4.83 14.36
N HIS A 256 -16.95 4.42 15.26
CA HIS A 256 -18.11 5.18 15.69
C HIS A 256 -17.80 5.91 17.00
N PHE A 257 -17.98 7.23 17.04
CA PHE A 257 -17.72 8.08 18.20
C PHE A 257 -19.01 8.77 18.66
N ASN A 258 -19.41 8.55 19.91
CA ASN A 258 -20.54 9.20 20.57
C ASN A 258 -19.99 10.14 21.66
N LEU A 259 -20.04 11.44 21.41
CA LEU A 259 -19.45 12.47 22.26
C LEU A 259 -20.38 12.88 23.41
N PRO A 260 -19.85 13.43 24.52
CA PRO A 260 -20.66 13.91 25.65
C PRO A 260 -21.72 14.97 25.29
N ASN A 261 -21.48 15.75 24.23
CA ASN A 261 -22.44 16.73 23.68
C ASN A 261 -23.56 16.09 22.83
N ARG A 262 -23.67 14.76 22.83
CA ARG A 262 -24.59 13.94 22.02
C ARG A 262 -24.36 13.99 20.51
N GLN A 263 -23.23 14.52 20.04
CA GLN A 263 -22.86 14.39 18.64
C GLN A 263 -22.31 12.98 18.34
N CYS A 264 -22.75 12.41 17.23
CA CYS A 264 -22.37 11.11 16.72
C CYS A 264 -21.51 11.30 15.46
N TYR A 265 -20.28 10.82 15.46
CA TYR A 265 -19.39 10.86 14.29
C TYR A 265 -19.03 9.45 13.84
N LEU A 266 -18.92 9.22 12.53
CA LEU A 266 -18.44 7.97 11.96
C LEU A 266 -17.19 8.25 11.12
N HIS A 267 -16.10 7.53 11.40
CA HIS A 267 -14.91 7.51 10.56
C HIS A 267 -14.80 6.16 9.88
N THR A 268 -14.98 6.11 8.56
CA THR A 268 -14.98 4.83 7.82
C THR A 268 -13.62 4.11 7.85
N GLY A 269 -12.51 4.85 7.97
CA GLY A 269 -11.23 4.31 7.54
C GLY A 269 -11.31 4.02 6.04
N ASP A 270 -10.65 2.97 5.58
CA ASP A 270 -10.84 2.46 4.22
C ASP A 270 -11.87 1.33 4.26
N PHE A 271 -12.89 1.40 3.39
CA PHE A 271 -14.08 0.55 3.51
C PHE A 271 -14.70 0.20 2.16
N ARG A 272 -15.32 -0.98 2.06
CA ARG A 272 -16.26 -1.30 0.98
C ARG A 272 -17.68 -1.39 1.54
N ALA A 273 -18.44 -0.31 1.38
CA ALA A 273 -19.86 -0.24 1.68
C ALA A 273 -20.61 -1.44 1.10
N CYS A 274 -21.47 -2.03 1.91
CA CYS A 274 -22.33 -3.15 1.52
C CYS A 274 -23.65 -3.11 2.30
N LYS A 275 -24.69 -3.77 1.79
CA LYS A 275 -26.02 -3.78 2.40
C LYS A 275 -26.03 -4.27 3.85
N GLN A 276 -25.08 -5.12 4.26
CA GLN A 276 -24.98 -5.60 5.64
C GLN A 276 -24.71 -4.45 6.65
N MET A 277 -24.02 -3.37 6.23
CA MET A 277 -23.81 -2.20 7.10
C MET A 277 -25.13 -1.49 7.46
N GLN A 278 -26.18 -1.67 6.64
CA GLN A 278 -27.54 -1.17 6.92
C GLN A 278 -28.27 -1.99 8.01
N SER A 279 -27.65 -3.05 8.53
CA SER A 279 -28.12 -3.81 9.71
C SER A 279 -27.26 -3.57 10.97
N TYR A 280 -26.23 -2.72 10.90
CA TYR A 280 -25.42 -2.38 12.08
C TYR A 280 -26.24 -1.53 13.04
N HIS A 281 -26.52 -2.05 14.24
CA HIS A 281 -27.50 -1.48 15.18
C HIS A 281 -27.24 0.01 15.51
N LEU A 282 -25.98 0.43 15.63
CA LEU A 282 -25.63 1.85 15.83
C LEU A 282 -26.03 2.71 14.62
N LEU A 283 -25.68 2.30 13.40
CA LEU A 283 -25.93 3.06 12.17
C LEU A 283 -27.43 3.14 11.80
N VAL A 284 -28.24 2.20 12.29
CA VAL A 284 -29.71 2.21 12.12
C VAL A 284 -30.39 3.12 13.13
N ASN A 285 -29.93 3.13 14.38
CA ASN A 285 -30.64 3.78 15.50
C ASN A 285 -30.03 5.12 15.95
N GLN A 286 -28.90 5.54 15.38
CA GLN A 286 -28.22 6.79 15.73
C GLN A 286 -27.86 7.58 14.48
N ARG A 287 -28.29 8.86 14.43
CA ARG A 287 -28.00 9.79 13.34
C ARG A 287 -26.53 10.23 13.39
N VAL A 288 -25.76 9.89 12.37
CA VAL A 288 -24.38 10.39 12.20
C VAL A 288 -24.43 11.87 11.83
N ASN A 289 -23.85 12.74 12.66
CA ASN A 289 -23.70 14.17 12.35
C ASN A 289 -22.52 14.44 11.42
N LEU A 290 -21.40 13.73 11.60
CA LEU A 290 -20.16 13.94 10.85
C LEU A 290 -19.61 12.62 10.32
N LEU A 291 -19.55 12.47 9.00
CA LEU A 291 -19.01 11.31 8.31
C LEU A 291 -17.63 11.63 7.72
N TYR A 292 -16.59 10.96 8.19
CA TYR A 292 -15.28 10.92 7.52
C TYR A 292 -15.28 9.72 6.57
N LEU A 293 -15.19 10.01 5.27
CA LEU A 293 -15.50 9.08 4.18
C LEU A 293 -14.26 8.77 3.32
N ASP A 294 -13.92 7.49 3.18
CA ASP A 294 -13.06 6.99 2.10
C ASP A 294 -13.69 7.36 0.75
N THR A 295 -12.96 8.20 0.03
CA THR A 295 -13.35 8.77 -1.26
C THR A 295 -12.44 8.30 -2.40
N THR A 296 -11.74 7.17 -2.22
CA THR A 296 -10.80 6.57 -3.20
C THR A 296 -11.42 6.49 -4.60
N TYR A 297 -12.69 6.05 -4.66
CA TYR A 297 -13.45 5.93 -5.91
C TYR A 297 -14.70 6.83 -5.97
N CYS A 298 -14.62 8.04 -5.42
CA CYS A 298 -15.70 9.05 -5.49
C CYS A 298 -15.77 9.74 -6.88
N ASN A 299 -16.00 8.97 -7.94
CA ASN A 299 -16.25 9.45 -9.31
C ASN A 299 -17.10 8.41 -10.07
N PRO A 300 -18.18 8.80 -10.79
CA PRO A 300 -19.10 7.90 -11.50
C PRO A 300 -18.45 6.84 -12.39
N LYS A 301 -17.26 7.11 -12.93
CA LYS A 301 -16.52 6.16 -13.77
C LYS A 301 -16.12 4.87 -13.05
N TYR A 302 -16.01 4.90 -11.72
CA TYR A 302 -15.62 3.74 -10.91
C TYR A 302 -16.85 2.91 -10.54
N ARG A 303 -17.20 2.01 -11.46
CA ARG A 303 -18.16 0.92 -11.24
C ARG A 303 -17.38 -0.38 -11.32
N PHE A 304 -17.67 -1.33 -10.44
CA PHE A 304 -17.09 -2.67 -10.49
C PHE A 304 -18.10 -3.70 -9.96
N PRO A 305 -18.04 -4.95 -10.43
CA PRO A 305 -18.95 -6.01 -9.99
C PRO A 305 -18.78 -6.37 -8.50
N SER A 306 -19.63 -7.29 -8.02
CA SER A 306 -19.54 -7.73 -6.63
C SER A 306 -18.23 -8.48 -6.37
N LYS A 307 -17.82 -8.59 -5.10
CA LYS A 307 -16.66 -9.42 -4.74
C LYS A 307 -16.88 -10.87 -5.18
N GLU A 308 -18.10 -11.39 -5.14
CA GLU A 308 -18.43 -12.77 -5.48
C GLU A 308 -18.27 -13.06 -6.99
N ASP A 309 -18.77 -12.18 -7.87
CA ASP A 309 -18.65 -12.33 -9.32
C ASP A 309 -17.18 -12.43 -9.76
N VAL A 310 -16.31 -11.57 -9.20
CA VAL A 310 -14.87 -11.57 -9.50
C VAL A 310 -14.19 -12.84 -9.00
N LEU A 311 -14.58 -13.37 -7.84
CA LEU A 311 -14.05 -14.63 -7.33
C LEU A 311 -14.47 -15.82 -8.22
N ASN A 312 -15.74 -15.87 -8.63
CA ASN A 312 -16.27 -16.88 -9.54
C ASN A 312 -15.58 -16.82 -10.92
N TYR A 313 -15.37 -15.61 -11.46
CA TYR A 313 -14.62 -15.40 -12.70
C TYR A 313 -13.15 -15.85 -12.59
N VAL A 314 -12.44 -15.45 -11.54
CA VAL A 314 -11.04 -15.87 -11.31
C VAL A 314 -10.93 -17.40 -11.20
N VAL A 315 -11.88 -18.06 -10.52
CA VAL A 315 -11.95 -19.53 -10.44
C VAL A 315 -12.21 -20.16 -11.81
N LYS A 316 -13.15 -19.61 -12.60
CA LYS A 316 -13.46 -20.06 -13.98
C LYS A 316 -12.24 -19.96 -14.89
N ILE A 317 -11.58 -18.80 -14.94
CA ILE A 317 -10.36 -18.58 -15.73
C ILE A 317 -9.25 -19.53 -15.29
N THR A 318 -9.02 -19.69 -13.98
CA THR A 318 -8.01 -20.62 -13.46
C THR A 318 -8.28 -22.06 -13.90
N LYS A 319 -9.53 -22.54 -13.77
CA LYS A 319 -9.91 -23.90 -14.18
C LYS A 319 -9.81 -24.12 -15.68
N ASN A 320 -10.11 -23.11 -16.50
CA ASN A 320 -10.00 -23.23 -17.96
C ASN A 320 -8.55 -23.18 -18.44
N HIS A 321 -7.71 -22.30 -17.89
CA HIS A 321 -6.29 -22.25 -18.20
C HIS A 321 -5.56 -23.55 -17.79
N LEU A 322 -5.86 -24.12 -16.63
CA LEU A 322 -5.26 -25.39 -16.17
C LEU A 322 -5.68 -26.61 -17.01
N LYS A 323 -6.81 -26.57 -17.74
CA LYS A 323 -7.14 -27.64 -18.73
C LYS A 323 -6.21 -27.59 -19.95
N LEU A 324 -5.85 -26.39 -20.41
CA LEU A 324 -4.99 -26.17 -21.59
C LEU A 324 -3.50 -26.29 -21.22
N HIS A 325 -3.15 -25.88 -20.00
CA HIS A 325 -1.80 -25.90 -19.48
C HIS A 325 -1.76 -26.55 -18.08
N PRO A 326 -1.82 -27.90 -17.99
CA PRO A 326 -1.84 -28.62 -16.70
C PRO A 326 -0.61 -28.39 -15.81
N ARG A 327 0.47 -27.84 -16.37
CA ARG A 327 1.72 -27.47 -15.69
C ARG A 327 1.88 -25.95 -15.55
N ALA A 328 0.80 -25.17 -15.55
CA ALA A 328 0.85 -23.75 -15.24
C ALA A 328 0.90 -23.51 -13.72
N LEU A 329 1.82 -22.65 -13.28
CA LEU A 329 1.84 -22.08 -11.94
C LEU A 329 0.80 -20.95 -11.85
N VAL A 330 -0.04 -20.97 -10.82
CA VAL A 330 -1.04 -19.91 -10.57
C VAL A 330 -0.51 -18.96 -9.50
N VAL A 331 -0.40 -17.68 -9.85
CA VAL A 331 0.13 -16.61 -8.99
C VAL A 331 -0.97 -15.59 -8.70
N VAL A 332 -1.14 -15.20 -7.43
CA VAL A 332 -2.01 -14.08 -7.04
C VAL A 332 -1.18 -12.97 -6.38
N GLY A 333 -1.34 -11.74 -6.88
CA GLY A 333 -0.73 -10.55 -6.29
C GLY A 333 -1.53 -10.04 -5.09
N ALA A 334 -0.84 -9.71 -4.00
CA ALA A 334 -1.45 -9.19 -2.78
C ALA A 334 -0.56 -8.15 -2.08
N TYR A 335 -1.17 -7.32 -1.24
CA TYR A 335 -0.49 -6.44 -0.28
C TYR A 335 -0.19 -7.21 1.02
N SER A 336 0.45 -6.59 2.01
CA SER A 336 0.80 -7.25 3.29
C SER A 336 -0.39 -7.97 3.95
N ILE A 337 -1.57 -7.34 3.94
CA ILE A 337 -2.88 -7.94 4.19
C ILE A 337 -3.88 -7.43 3.12
N GLY A 338 -4.97 -8.15 2.87
CA GLY A 338 -5.90 -7.86 1.78
C GLY A 338 -5.72 -8.82 0.60
N LYS A 339 -6.77 -8.96 -0.21
CA LYS A 339 -6.92 -9.91 -1.33
C LYS A 339 -7.03 -11.39 -0.93
N GLU A 340 -7.13 -11.72 0.36
CA GLU A 340 -7.25 -13.10 0.87
C GLU A 340 -8.29 -13.96 0.13
N CYS A 341 -9.47 -13.40 -0.12
CA CYS A 341 -10.57 -14.15 -0.72
C CYS A 341 -10.23 -14.66 -2.12
N VAL A 342 -9.38 -13.95 -2.88
CA VAL A 342 -9.02 -14.30 -4.27
C VAL A 342 -8.28 -15.64 -4.30
N TYR A 343 -7.18 -15.76 -3.55
CA TYR A 343 -6.43 -17.01 -3.50
C TYR A 343 -7.12 -18.08 -2.65
N ARG A 344 -7.92 -17.73 -1.63
CA ARG A 344 -8.78 -18.70 -0.92
C ARG A 344 -9.86 -19.31 -1.82
N ALA A 345 -10.46 -18.54 -2.73
CA ALA A 345 -11.44 -19.06 -3.69
C ALA A 345 -10.82 -20.07 -4.66
N ILE A 346 -9.65 -19.74 -5.24
CA ILE A 346 -8.90 -20.68 -6.09
C ILE A 346 -8.54 -21.96 -5.30
N SER A 347 -7.96 -21.81 -4.11
CA SER A 347 -7.57 -22.92 -3.23
C SER A 347 -8.74 -23.86 -2.95
N LYS A 348 -9.88 -23.33 -2.48
CA LYS A 348 -11.09 -24.12 -2.20
C LYS A 348 -11.68 -24.75 -3.46
N ALA A 349 -11.67 -24.05 -4.58
CA ALA A 349 -12.27 -24.54 -5.83
C ALA A 349 -11.43 -25.59 -6.57
N LEU A 350 -10.14 -25.72 -6.25
CA LEU A 350 -9.22 -26.72 -6.81
C LEU A 350 -8.81 -27.82 -5.81
N GLY A 351 -9.03 -27.62 -4.49
CA GLY A 351 -8.53 -28.52 -3.45
C GLY A 351 -7.03 -28.40 -3.17
N VAL A 352 -6.38 -27.30 -3.58
CA VAL A 352 -4.92 -27.11 -3.47
C VAL A 352 -4.54 -26.17 -2.33
N LYS A 353 -3.37 -26.40 -1.71
CA LYS A 353 -2.82 -25.50 -0.68
C LYS A 353 -2.32 -24.18 -1.27
N ILE A 354 -2.16 -23.16 -0.43
CA ILE A 354 -1.65 -21.83 -0.79
C ILE A 354 -0.20 -21.71 -0.33
N TYR A 355 0.75 -21.62 -1.27
CA TYR A 355 2.13 -21.28 -0.91
C TYR A 355 2.28 -19.78 -0.68
N ALA A 356 2.97 -19.45 0.42
CA ALA A 356 3.45 -18.12 0.70
C ALA A 356 4.81 -18.20 1.40
N ASN A 357 5.65 -17.18 1.23
CA ASN A 357 6.94 -17.10 1.92
C ASN A 357 6.75 -17.01 3.45
N ALA A 358 7.82 -17.30 4.21
CA ALA A 358 7.75 -17.44 5.66
C ALA A 358 7.20 -16.19 6.38
N SER A 359 7.50 -14.98 5.87
CA SER A 359 7.05 -13.73 6.46
C SER A 359 5.58 -13.44 6.15
N ARG A 360 5.12 -13.64 4.91
CA ARG A 360 3.68 -13.57 4.60
C ARG A 360 2.88 -14.61 5.39
N ARG A 361 3.34 -15.87 5.48
CA ARG A 361 2.64 -16.89 6.29
C ARG A 361 2.52 -16.46 7.75
N ARG A 362 3.54 -15.84 8.33
CA ARG A 362 3.48 -15.32 9.71
C ARG A 362 2.35 -14.29 9.88
N ILE A 363 2.12 -13.43 8.90
CA ILE A 363 0.99 -12.48 8.88
C ILE A 363 -0.34 -13.23 8.77
N LEU A 364 -0.49 -14.15 7.80
CA LEU A 364 -1.73 -14.91 7.57
C LEU A 364 -2.13 -15.79 8.77
N LEU A 365 -1.15 -16.43 9.43
CA LEU A 365 -1.37 -17.20 10.66
C LEU A 365 -1.81 -16.30 11.82
N ALA A 366 -1.32 -15.06 11.89
CA ALA A 366 -1.73 -14.11 12.92
C ALA A 366 -3.19 -13.63 12.78
N PHE A 367 -3.90 -13.98 11.71
CA PHE A 367 -5.34 -13.76 11.62
C PHE A 367 -6.09 -14.64 12.63
N GLY A 368 -5.65 -15.90 12.79
CA GLY A 368 -6.31 -16.91 13.63
C GLY A 368 -7.46 -17.65 12.95
N TRP A 369 -7.46 -17.72 11.61
CA TRP A 369 -8.49 -18.41 10.82
C TRP A 369 -8.05 -19.86 10.51
N PRO A 370 -8.73 -20.91 11.00
CA PRO A 370 -8.34 -22.31 10.78
C PRO A 370 -8.28 -22.67 9.29
N ASP A 371 -9.38 -22.47 8.55
CA ASP A 371 -9.48 -22.68 7.09
C ASP A 371 -8.26 -22.18 6.31
N LEU A 372 -7.79 -20.97 6.65
CA LEU A 372 -6.64 -20.36 5.99
C LEU A 372 -5.36 -21.04 6.46
N SER A 373 -5.15 -21.17 7.76
CA SER A 373 -3.95 -21.75 8.37
C SER A 373 -3.66 -23.16 7.85
N ASP A 374 -4.68 -24.02 7.81
CA ASP A 374 -4.56 -25.41 7.36
C ASP A 374 -4.33 -25.52 5.85
N SER A 375 -4.85 -24.56 5.08
CA SER A 375 -4.62 -24.45 3.65
C SER A 375 -3.22 -23.92 3.28
N LEU A 376 -2.44 -23.34 4.21
CA LEU A 376 -1.10 -22.82 3.88
C LEU A 376 -0.09 -23.94 3.61
N CYS A 377 0.84 -23.66 2.69
CA CYS A 377 2.00 -24.51 2.40
C CYS A 377 3.33 -23.79 2.70
N THR A 378 4.28 -24.54 3.24
CA THR A 378 5.63 -24.06 3.56
C THR A 378 6.62 -24.14 2.40
N ASN A 379 6.34 -25.00 1.40
CA ASN A 379 7.17 -25.28 0.24
C ASN A 379 6.39 -24.99 -1.05
N GLY A 380 7.00 -24.27 -2.01
CA GLY A 380 6.37 -24.01 -3.31
C GLY A 380 6.21 -25.28 -4.14
N ASN A 381 7.16 -26.22 -4.02
CA ASN A 381 7.15 -27.48 -4.79
C ASN A 381 5.99 -28.44 -4.43
N ASN A 382 5.10 -28.04 -3.51
CA ASN A 382 3.99 -28.84 -3.01
C ASN A 382 2.61 -28.29 -3.43
N THR A 383 2.54 -27.20 -4.23
CA THR A 383 1.28 -26.68 -4.76
C THR A 383 1.48 -25.80 -6.00
N LEU A 384 0.47 -25.72 -6.86
CA LEU A 384 0.45 -24.81 -8.01
C LEU A 384 0.05 -23.37 -7.66
N LEU A 385 -0.45 -23.09 -6.46
CA LEU A 385 -1.03 -21.79 -6.09
C LEU A 385 -0.10 -20.99 -5.16
N HIS A 386 0.52 -19.94 -5.68
CA HIS A 386 1.50 -19.10 -4.99
C HIS A 386 0.95 -17.66 -4.80
N VAL A 387 1.29 -17.02 -3.67
CA VAL A 387 0.94 -15.60 -3.41
C VAL A 387 2.19 -14.74 -3.31
N LEU A 388 2.25 -13.69 -4.14
CA LEU A 388 3.40 -12.79 -4.29
C LEU A 388 3.04 -11.32 -4.00
N PRO A 389 4.03 -10.43 -3.77
CA PRO A 389 3.78 -8.99 -3.73
C PRO A 389 3.21 -8.51 -5.07
N MET A 390 2.29 -7.54 -5.07
CA MET A 390 1.73 -6.98 -6.31
C MET A 390 2.82 -6.53 -7.30
N SER A 391 3.85 -5.84 -6.81
CA SER A 391 5.01 -5.36 -7.58
C SER A 391 5.88 -6.48 -8.18
N SER A 392 5.70 -7.74 -7.76
CA SER A 392 6.40 -8.89 -8.35
C SER A 392 5.65 -9.52 -9.53
N LEU A 393 4.43 -9.08 -9.85
CA LEU A 393 3.66 -9.59 -10.99
C LEU A 393 4.03 -8.87 -12.30
N ARG A 394 5.33 -8.72 -12.55
CA ARG A 394 5.92 -8.22 -13.82
C ARG A 394 6.37 -9.41 -14.66
N PHE A 395 6.40 -9.31 -15.99
CA PHE A 395 6.74 -10.46 -16.85
C PHE A 395 8.14 -11.01 -16.56
N GLU A 396 9.09 -10.12 -16.33
CA GLU A 396 10.50 -10.39 -16.09
C GLU A 396 10.68 -11.09 -14.74
N THR A 397 10.07 -10.52 -13.68
CA THR A 397 10.07 -11.11 -12.33
C THR A 397 9.35 -12.46 -12.29
N LEU A 398 8.22 -12.61 -12.98
CA LEU A 398 7.51 -13.89 -13.07
C LEU A 398 8.28 -14.94 -13.89
N LYS A 399 9.03 -14.53 -14.92
CA LYS A 399 9.92 -15.40 -15.70
C LYS A 399 11.06 -15.93 -14.85
N ASP A 400 11.70 -15.08 -14.05
CA ASP A 400 12.75 -15.49 -13.11
C ASP A 400 12.20 -16.34 -11.96
N TYR A 401 11.01 -16.02 -11.47
CA TYR A 401 10.32 -16.84 -10.47
C TYR A 401 10.00 -18.24 -11.00
N LEU A 402 9.51 -18.36 -12.24
CA LEU A 402 9.25 -19.64 -12.89
C LEU A 402 10.51 -20.51 -13.04
N LYS A 403 11.69 -19.92 -13.30
CA LYS A 403 12.97 -20.67 -13.36
C LYS A 403 13.23 -21.47 -12.07
N THR A 404 12.79 -20.98 -10.91
CA THR A 404 12.93 -21.66 -9.61
C THR A 404 12.11 -22.94 -9.52
N PHE A 405 11.03 -23.06 -10.30
CA PHE A 405 10.09 -24.20 -10.28
C PHE A 405 9.99 -24.93 -11.63
N LYS A 406 10.97 -24.71 -12.53
CA LYS A 406 11.00 -25.21 -13.93
C LYS A 406 10.77 -26.72 -14.11
N GLU A 407 11.11 -27.51 -13.10
CA GLU A 407 10.96 -28.97 -13.11
C GLU A 407 9.50 -29.40 -12.95
N GLN A 408 8.68 -28.56 -12.31
CA GLN A 408 7.26 -28.78 -12.11
C GLN A 408 6.43 -27.97 -13.11
N PHE A 409 6.63 -26.65 -13.18
CA PHE A 409 5.79 -25.74 -13.96
C PHE A 409 6.47 -25.24 -15.23
N THR A 410 5.68 -25.12 -16.30
CA THR A 410 6.13 -24.72 -17.64
C THR A 410 5.53 -23.38 -18.11
N ALA A 411 4.58 -22.83 -17.34
CA ALA A 411 3.90 -21.56 -17.64
C ALA A 411 3.48 -20.85 -16.33
N VAL A 412 3.08 -19.58 -16.42
CA VAL A 412 2.49 -18.81 -15.30
C VAL A 412 1.16 -18.18 -15.70
N LEU A 413 0.12 -18.42 -14.90
CA LEU A 413 -1.11 -17.64 -14.87
C LEU A 413 -1.07 -16.72 -13.65
N ALA A 414 -0.96 -15.41 -13.85
CA ALA A 414 -0.94 -14.44 -12.77
C ALA A 414 -2.23 -13.59 -12.73
N PHE A 415 -2.74 -13.33 -11.53
CA PHE A 415 -3.85 -12.40 -11.27
C PHE A 415 -3.35 -11.20 -10.47
N ARG A 416 -3.55 -9.99 -10.99
CA ARG A 416 -3.40 -8.70 -10.31
C ARG A 416 -4.79 -8.19 -9.87
N PRO A 417 -5.23 -8.40 -8.62
CA PRO A 417 -6.58 -8.05 -8.20
C PRO A 417 -6.62 -6.61 -7.68
N THR A 418 -7.16 -5.69 -8.48
CA THR A 418 -7.15 -4.23 -8.24
C THR A 418 -8.54 -3.62 -8.51
N GLY A 419 -8.84 -2.43 -7.98
CA GLY A 419 -10.12 -1.76 -8.28
C GLY A 419 -10.16 -0.98 -9.61
N TRP A 420 -9.00 -0.71 -10.21
CA TRP A 420 -8.82 0.27 -11.30
C TRP A 420 -8.72 -0.34 -12.71
N THR A 421 -8.62 -1.67 -12.83
CA THR A 421 -8.57 -2.37 -14.14
C THR A 421 -9.90 -2.29 -14.89
N PHE A 422 -10.96 -1.79 -14.24
CA PHE A 422 -12.25 -1.54 -14.83
C PHE A 422 -12.33 -0.13 -15.44
N SER A 423 -12.58 -0.05 -16.75
CA SER A 423 -12.89 1.21 -17.44
C SER A 423 -14.39 1.31 -17.75
N GLU A 424 -14.90 2.51 -18.00
CA GLU A 424 -16.32 2.74 -18.33
C GLU A 424 -16.79 1.90 -19.54
N LYS A 425 -15.89 1.65 -20.50
CA LYS A 425 -16.14 0.82 -21.69
C LYS A 425 -16.34 -0.68 -21.38
N MET A 426 -16.04 -1.14 -20.17
CA MET A 426 -16.11 -2.56 -19.77
C MET A 426 -17.40 -2.91 -18.99
N GLY A 427 -18.16 -1.91 -18.53
CA GLY A 427 -19.53 -2.00 -17.96
C GLY A 427 -20.01 -3.35 -17.39
N ASN A 428 -19.64 -3.67 -16.15
CA ASN A 428 -19.92 -4.93 -15.42
C ASN A 428 -19.50 -6.28 -16.06
N ASP A 429 -19.23 -6.36 -17.36
CA ASP A 429 -18.92 -7.63 -18.02
C ASP A 429 -17.46 -8.08 -17.76
N LEU A 430 -17.32 -9.19 -17.04
CA LEU A 430 -16.04 -9.80 -16.69
C LEU A 430 -15.42 -10.60 -17.85
N GLU A 431 -16.21 -11.05 -18.82
CA GLU A 431 -15.71 -11.82 -19.97
C GLU A 431 -14.96 -10.94 -20.98
N LEU A 432 -15.14 -9.61 -20.92
CA LEU A 432 -14.37 -8.63 -21.71
C LEU A 432 -12.93 -8.42 -21.20
N ILE A 433 -12.54 -9.01 -20.06
CA ILE A 433 -11.20 -8.86 -19.48
C ILE A 433 -10.19 -9.68 -20.30
N LYS A 434 -9.54 -9.01 -21.26
CA LYS A 434 -8.39 -9.55 -21.99
C LYS A 434 -7.13 -9.56 -21.10
N PRO A 435 -6.42 -10.69 -20.96
CA PRO A 435 -5.12 -10.72 -20.28
C PRO A 435 -4.01 -10.16 -21.18
N VAL A 436 -2.91 -9.73 -20.56
CA VAL A 436 -1.66 -9.48 -21.28
C VAL A 436 -0.80 -10.74 -21.20
N SER A 437 -0.32 -11.26 -22.33
CA SER A 437 0.56 -12.44 -22.36
C SER A 437 1.87 -12.15 -23.06
N ARG A 438 2.97 -12.72 -22.56
CA ARG A 438 4.29 -12.72 -23.21
C ARG A 438 4.92 -14.10 -23.05
N GLY A 439 5.06 -14.84 -24.16
CA GLY A 439 5.53 -16.22 -24.13
C GLY A 439 4.62 -17.11 -23.26
N ASN A 440 5.22 -17.81 -22.29
CA ASN A 440 4.53 -18.71 -21.37
C ASN A 440 3.99 -18.04 -20.08
N ILE A 441 3.82 -16.72 -20.08
CA ILE A 441 3.32 -15.94 -18.94
C ILE A 441 2.09 -15.15 -19.37
N THR A 442 0.97 -15.35 -18.66
CA THR A 442 -0.32 -14.69 -18.87
C THR A 442 -0.71 -13.95 -17.59
N ILE A 443 -1.00 -12.64 -17.69
CA ILE A 443 -1.35 -11.79 -16.56
C ILE A 443 -2.75 -11.19 -16.77
N TYR A 444 -3.68 -11.52 -15.87
CA TYR A 444 -5.01 -10.91 -15.80
C TYR A 444 -5.02 -9.78 -14.76
N GLY A 445 -5.44 -8.59 -15.17
CA GLY A 445 -5.97 -7.57 -14.24
C GLY A 445 -7.43 -7.89 -13.93
N VAL A 446 -7.81 -8.01 -12.66
CA VAL A 446 -9.20 -8.36 -12.28
C VAL A 446 -9.78 -7.36 -11.27
N PRO A 447 -11.06 -6.94 -11.39
CA PRO A 447 -11.63 -5.79 -10.67
C PRO A 447 -11.99 -6.07 -9.19
N TYR A 448 -11.12 -6.76 -8.44
CA TYR A 448 -11.35 -7.08 -7.03
C TYR A 448 -11.02 -5.87 -6.12
N SER A 449 -11.99 -4.95 -6.04
CA SER A 449 -11.96 -3.82 -5.12
C SER A 449 -12.30 -4.22 -3.68
N GLU A 450 -11.51 -3.69 -2.74
CA GLU A 450 -11.79 -3.66 -1.29
C GLU A 450 -12.15 -2.25 -0.80
N HIS A 451 -12.36 -1.30 -1.72
CA HIS A 451 -12.99 0.00 -1.46
C HIS A 451 -14.38 0.05 -2.12
N SER A 452 -15.20 0.99 -1.67
CA SER A 452 -16.53 1.27 -2.23
C SER A 452 -16.48 1.84 -3.65
N SER A 453 -17.31 1.33 -4.55
CA SER A 453 -17.60 1.97 -5.86
C SER A 453 -18.41 3.26 -5.68
N PHE A 454 -18.54 4.06 -6.74
CA PHE A 454 -19.33 5.30 -6.68
C PHE A 454 -20.79 5.07 -6.24
N THR A 455 -21.39 3.96 -6.68
CA THR A 455 -22.75 3.57 -6.28
C THR A 455 -22.81 3.00 -4.86
N GLU A 456 -21.86 2.18 -4.45
CA GLU A 456 -21.79 1.70 -3.05
C GLU A 456 -21.57 2.86 -2.06
N LEU A 457 -20.76 3.88 -2.43
CA LEU A 457 -20.59 5.13 -1.67
C LEU A 457 -21.90 5.92 -1.56
N ARG A 458 -22.57 6.18 -2.69
CA ARG A 458 -23.85 6.89 -2.73
C ARG A 458 -24.88 6.22 -1.83
N ASP A 459 -25.08 4.92 -2.01
CA ASP A 459 -26.14 4.16 -1.34
C ASP A 459 -25.90 4.10 0.18
N PHE A 460 -24.63 4.12 0.62
CA PHE A 460 -24.25 4.23 2.03
C PHE A 460 -24.47 5.63 2.61
N VAL A 461 -24.13 6.68 1.87
CA VAL A 461 -24.39 8.08 2.28
C VAL A 461 -25.89 8.38 2.34
N GLN A 462 -26.66 7.88 1.37
CA GLN A 462 -28.12 8.03 1.34
C GLN A 462 -28.83 7.24 2.44
N PHE A 463 -28.24 6.14 2.92
CA PHE A 463 -28.70 5.44 4.12
C PHE A 463 -28.40 6.23 5.40
N LEU A 464 -27.17 6.73 5.59
CA LEU A 464 -26.76 7.44 6.82
C LEU A 464 -27.33 8.87 6.94
N ARG A 465 -27.58 9.54 5.81
CA ARG A 465 -28.01 10.95 5.69
C ARG A 465 -27.26 11.92 6.62
N PRO A 466 -25.90 11.93 6.63
CA PRO A 466 -25.12 12.70 7.60
C PRO A 466 -25.21 14.21 7.37
N ASP A 467 -25.17 14.98 8.46
CA ASP A 467 -25.26 16.46 8.42
C ASP A 467 -24.05 17.09 7.70
N LYS A 468 -22.88 16.42 7.75
CA LYS A 468 -21.64 16.86 7.10
C LYS A 468 -20.76 15.67 6.70
N ILE A 469 -20.15 15.78 5.51
CA ILE A 469 -19.18 14.80 4.99
C ILE A 469 -17.80 15.44 4.87
N VAL A 470 -16.78 14.76 5.38
CA VAL A 470 -15.36 15.09 5.23
C VAL A 470 -14.70 13.98 4.39
N PRO A 471 -14.24 14.26 3.16
CA PRO A 471 -13.47 13.29 2.39
C PRO A 471 -12.11 13.05 3.06
N THR A 472 -11.65 11.80 3.10
CA THR A 472 -10.31 11.45 3.62
C THR A 472 -9.29 11.24 2.50
N VAL A 473 -9.75 10.88 1.29
CA VAL A 473 -8.91 10.54 0.11
C VAL A 473 -9.16 11.55 -1.02
N ASN A 474 -8.21 11.68 -1.97
CA ASN A 474 -8.28 12.59 -3.12
C ASN A 474 -8.37 14.10 -2.77
N VAL A 475 -8.06 14.47 -1.51
CA VAL A 475 -8.29 15.82 -0.96
C VAL A 475 -7.27 16.89 -1.37
N GLY A 476 -6.14 16.54 -2.01
CA GLY A 476 -5.08 17.50 -2.33
C GLY A 476 -5.49 18.58 -3.34
N ASN A 477 -6.16 18.17 -4.42
CA ASN A 477 -6.56 19.04 -5.53
C ASN A 477 -7.91 19.74 -5.26
N ALA A 478 -8.00 21.05 -5.51
CA ALA A 478 -9.20 21.85 -5.26
C ALA A 478 -10.41 21.46 -6.12
N ALA A 479 -10.21 21.19 -7.40
CA ALA A 479 -11.28 20.75 -8.31
C ALA A 479 -11.80 19.35 -7.91
N ASN A 480 -10.92 18.45 -7.47
CA ASN A 480 -11.34 17.15 -6.92
C ASN A 480 -12.20 17.32 -5.65
N ARG A 481 -11.80 18.22 -4.73
CA ARG A 481 -12.62 18.53 -3.54
C ARG A 481 -14.01 19.03 -3.92
N GLU A 482 -14.10 20.01 -4.82
CA GLU A 482 -15.40 20.57 -5.20
C GLU A 482 -16.27 19.56 -5.96
N LYS A 483 -15.67 18.71 -6.82
CA LYS A 483 -16.39 17.65 -7.53
C LYS A 483 -16.93 16.57 -6.57
N MET A 484 -16.20 16.23 -5.51
CA MET A 484 -16.73 15.36 -4.44
C MET A 484 -17.86 16.05 -3.66
N GLN A 485 -17.72 17.34 -3.36
CA GLN A 485 -18.77 18.10 -2.66
C GLN A 485 -20.03 18.28 -3.51
N SER A 486 -19.95 18.41 -4.84
CA SER A 486 -21.15 18.41 -5.68
C SER A 486 -21.89 17.06 -5.62
N TYR A 487 -21.17 15.94 -5.72
CA TYR A 487 -21.78 14.62 -5.52
C TYR A 487 -22.44 14.47 -4.15
N PHE A 488 -21.79 14.91 -3.06
CA PHE A 488 -22.38 14.86 -1.72
C PHE A 488 -23.66 15.70 -1.61
N ARG A 489 -23.66 16.92 -2.16
CA ARG A 489 -24.86 17.78 -2.24
C ARG A 489 -25.97 17.15 -3.06
N ASP A 490 -25.66 16.40 -4.10
CA ASP A 490 -26.66 15.71 -4.93
C ASP A 490 -27.20 14.45 -4.26
N TRP A 491 -26.36 13.69 -3.56
CA TRP A 491 -26.78 12.49 -2.82
C TRP A 491 -27.72 12.81 -1.66
N LEU A 492 -27.48 13.91 -0.94
CA LEU A 492 -28.25 14.35 0.23
C LEU A 492 -29.53 15.15 -0.09
N LYS A 493 -29.89 15.32 -1.39
CA LYS A 493 -31.18 15.91 -1.81
C LYS A 493 -32.34 14.91 -1.75
N GLY A 494 -32.05 13.60 -1.69
CA GLY A 494 -33.02 12.53 -1.42
C GLY A 494 -33.17 12.31 0.07
#